data_AF-A0A959HZK9-F1
#
_entry.id   AF-A0A959HZK9-F1
#
_cell.length_a   1.000
_cell.length_b   1.000
_cell.length_c   1.000
_cell.angle_alpha   90.00
_cell.angle_beta   90.00
_cell.angle_gamma   90.00
#
_symmetry.space_group_name_H-M   'P 1'
#
loop_
_entity.id
_entity.type
_entity.pdbx_description
1 polymer ?
#
loop_
_entity_poly.entity_id
_entity_poly.type
_entity_poly.pdbx_seq_one_letter_code
_entity_poly.pdbx_strand_id
1 'polypeptide(L)'
;MTTQFTLQANLVDLHRREIHHAEVRIKNGRIQAVRPLPGTGAHYLMPGFVDAHVHIESSMLTPAEFGRMAVVHGTVGTISDPHEIANVLGEEGVLYMLDSAAQTPLKICFGVPSCVPATDFETAGAHMGPDIVERLLKRPDIYYLSEMMNFPGVVHDVPEVM
;
A
#
# COMPACT_ATOMS: atom_id res chain seq x y z
N MET A 1 6.17 19.31 15.32
CA MET A 1 7.15 20.32 14.86
C MET A 1 6.72 20.83 13.50
N THR A 2 6.48 22.12 13.32
CA THR A 2 6.25 22.71 11.98
C THR A 2 7.57 22.77 11.24
N THR A 3 7.83 21.77 10.38
CA THR A 3 9.01 21.74 9.53
C THR A 3 8.78 22.58 8.27
N GLN A 4 9.70 23.50 8.01
CA GLN A 4 9.76 24.28 6.77
C GLN A 4 11.19 24.20 6.23
N PHE A 5 11.33 23.78 4.98
CA PHE A 5 12.61 23.68 4.30
C PHE A 5 12.43 23.83 2.79
N THR A 6 13.54 24.02 2.09
CA THR A 6 13.57 24.20 0.64
C THR A 6 14.63 23.27 0.06
N LEU A 7 14.31 22.67 -1.10
CA LEU A 7 15.21 21.79 -1.86
C LEU A 7 15.44 22.41 -3.24
N GLN A 8 16.66 22.25 -3.77
CA GLN A 8 16.98 22.58 -5.16
C GLN A 8 17.52 21.33 -5.85
N ALA A 9 16.87 20.91 -6.93
CA ALA A 9 17.17 19.66 -7.63
C ALA A 9 16.61 19.67 -9.05
N ASN A 10 17.05 18.73 -9.88
CA ASN A 10 16.38 18.41 -11.15
C ASN A 10 15.06 17.70 -10.84
N LEU A 11 13.95 18.41 -10.95
CA LEU A 11 12.62 17.85 -10.74
C LEU A 11 12.23 16.99 -11.93
N VAL A 12 11.85 15.74 -11.66
CA VAL A 12 11.21 14.85 -12.64
C VAL A 12 9.70 15.18 -12.64
N ASP A 13 9.28 16.02 -13.58
CA ASP A 13 7.87 16.41 -13.73
C ASP A 13 7.14 15.39 -14.60
N LEU A 14 6.41 14.48 -13.95
CA LEU A 14 5.65 13.42 -14.62
C LEU A 14 4.48 13.94 -15.46
N HIS A 15 3.89 15.09 -15.08
CA HIS A 15 2.76 15.67 -15.81
C HIS A 15 3.23 16.35 -17.09
N ARG A 16 4.34 17.10 -17.01
CA ARG A 16 4.95 17.79 -18.16
C ARG A 16 5.85 16.87 -18.99
N ARG A 17 6.20 15.70 -18.47
CA ARG A 17 7.12 14.72 -19.08
C ARG A 17 8.48 15.34 -19.40
N GLU A 18 8.97 16.17 -18.49
CA GLU A 18 10.25 16.86 -18.62
C GLU A 18 11.04 16.77 -17.30
N ILE A 19 12.33 17.05 -17.41
CA ILE A 19 13.21 17.22 -16.26
C ILE A 19 13.76 18.62 -16.30
N HIS A 20 13.56 19.41 -15.23
CA HIS A 20 14.07 20.77 -15.14
C HIS A 20 14.57 21.09 -13.74
N HIS A 21 15.56 21.98 -13.63
CA HIS A 21 16.06 22.44 -12.34
C HIS A 21 15.00 23.30 -11.65
N ALA A 22 14.71 23.01 -10.37
CA ALA A 22 13.66 23.70 -9.62
C ALA A 22 13.99 23.82 -8.14
N GLU A 23 13.44 24.87 -7.53
CA GLU A 23 13.31 25.03 -6.10
C GLU A 23 11.94 24.51 -5.63
N VAL A 24 11.91 23.59 -4.68
CA VAL A 24 10.70 23.06 -4.05
C VAL A 24 10.65 23.47 -2.59
N ARG A 25 9.62 24.24 -2.21
CA ARG A 25 9.39 24.69 -0.84
C ARG A 25 8.37 23.80 -0.15
N ILE A 26 8.76 23.22 0.99
CA ILE A 26 7.89 22.39 1.83
C ILE A 26 7.58 23.13 3.14
N LYS A 27 6.31 23.10 3.55
CA LYS A 27 5.85 23.62 4.85
C LYS A 27 4.76 22.70 5.39
N ASN A 28 4.90 22.29 6.65
CA ASN A 28 3.93 21.44 7.34
C ASN A 28 3.63 20.14 6.57
N GLY A 29 4.67 19.48 6.06
CA GLY A 29 4.55 18.23 5.31
C GLY A 29 3.91 18.35 3.92
N ARG A 30 3.67 19.58 3.43
CA ARG A 30 3.06 19.82 2.12
C ARG A 30 3.97 20.66 1.23
N ILE A 31 3.96 20.34 -0.07
CA ILE A 31 4.57 21.17 -1.10
C ILE A 31 3.77 22.47 -1.18
N GLN A 32 4.43 23.61 -0.94
CA GLN A 32 3.82 24.94 -1.00
C GLN A 32 4.03 25.61 -2.36
N ALA A 33 5.19 25.37 -2.96
CA ALA A 33 5.56 25.96 -4.24
C ALA A 33 6.65 25.13 -4.90
N VAL A 34 6.59 25.09 -6.23
CA VAL A 34 7.66 24.62 -7.12
C VAL A 34 7.99 25.79 -8.03
N ARG A 35 9.27 26.17 -8.09
CA ARG A 35 9.75 27.31 -8.90
C ARG A 35 10.87 26.84 -9.80
N PRO A 36 10.73 26.94 -11.13
CA PRO A 36 11.84 26.65 -12.04
C PRO A 36 13.04 27.55 -11.75
N LEU A 37 14.23 26.97 -11.84
CA LEU A 37 15.52 27.65 -11.74
C LEU A 37 16.28 27.46 -13.06
N PRO A 38 17.14 28.42 -13.44
CA PRO A 38 18.06 28.20 -14.55
C PRO A 38 19.11 27.13 -14.20
N GLY A 39 19.71 26.54 -15.24
CA GLY A 39 20.82 25.58 -15.10
C GLY A 39 20.37 24.16 -14.77
N THR A 40 21.27 23.40 -14.13
CA THR A 40 21.08 21.99 -13.75
C THR A 40 21.46 21.80 -12.28
N GLY A 41 20.70 20.97 -11.58
CA GLY A 41 21.00 20.56 -10.21
C GLY A 41 21.93 19.34 -10.16
N ALA A 42 22.48 19.05 -8.98
CA ALA A 42 23.34 17.87 -8.75
C ALA A 42 22.54 16.58 -8.52
N HIS A 43 21.30 16.70 -8.01
CA HIS A 43 20.44 15.57 -7.65
C HIS A 43 19.12 15.62 -8.41
N TYR A 44 18.44 14.49 -8.44
CA TYR A 44 17.08 14.38 -8.95
C TYR A 44 16.09 14.34 -7.80
N LEU A 45 14.96 15.00 -7.98
CA LEU A 45 13.82 14.96 -7.08
C LEU A 45 12.62 14.44 -7.85
N MET A 46 11.95 13.43 -7.29
CA MET A 46 10.75 12.83 -7.88
C MET A 46 9.75 12.47 -6.78
N PRO A 47 8.47 12.26 -7.12
CA PRO A 47 7.51 11.68 -6.19
C PRO A 47 7.99 10.32 -5.68
N GLY A 48 7.72 10.03 -4.41
CA GLY A 48 7.97 8.70 -3.85
C GLY A 48 7.13 7.63 -4.55
N PHE A 49 7.63 6.41 -4.57
CA PHE A 49 6.97 5.28 -5.22
C PHE A 49 5.79 4.77 -4.39
N VAL A 50 4.72 4.38 -5.06
CA VAL A 50 3.61 3.65 -4.46
C VAL A 50 3.52 2.31 -5.15
N ASP A 51 3.67 1.23 -4.39
CA ASP A 51 3.46 -0.12 -4.91
C ASP A 51 1.94 -0.38 -5.00
N ALA A 52 1.48 -0.76 -6.18
CA ALA A 52 0.06 -0.89 -6.48
C ALA A 52 -0.52 -2.24 -6.05
N HIS A 53 0.32 -3.24 -5.77
CA HIS A 53 -0.11 -4.55 -5.28
C HIS A 53 1.07 -5.35 -4.71
N VAL A 54 1.04 -5.65 -3.42
CA VAL A 54 2.11 -6.44 -2.77
C VAL A 54 1.61 -7.29 -1.62
N HIS A 55 2.20 -8.47 -1.46
CA HIS A 55 2.01 -9.35 -0.31
C HIS A 55 3.27 -9.19 0.56
N ILE A 56 3.14 -8.59 1.73
CA ILE A 56 4.29 -8.30 2.60
C ILE A 56 4.88 -9.61 3.13
N GLU A 57 4.03 -10.60 3.36
CA GLU A 57 4.39 -11.92 3.87
C GLU A 57 5.42 -12.62 2.97
N SER A 58 5.37 -12.39 1.64
CA SER A 58 6.35 -12.95 0.70
C SER A 58 7.77 -12.42 0.92
N SER A 59 7.95 -11.30 1.62
CA SER A 59 9.27 -10.81 2.01
C SER A 59 9.79 -11.46 3.31
N MET A 60 9.00 -12.32 3.96
CA MET A 60 9.29 -12.91 5.27
C MET A 60 9.52 -11.88 6.39
N LEU A 61 8.94 -10.69 6.27
CA LEU A 61 9.03 -9.61 7.26
C LEU A 61 7.64 -9.28 7.80
N THR A 62 7.62 -8.68 8.99
CA THR A 62 6.42 -7.99 9.47
C THR A 62 6.23 -6.67 8.72
N PRO A 63 5.02 -6.11 8.65
CA PRO A 63 4.76 -4.81 8.04
C PRO A 63 5.69 -3.69 8.52
N ALA A 64 6.00 -3.65 9.83
CA ALA A 64 6.93 -2.66 10.38
C ALA A 64 8.35 -2.79 9.80
N GLU A 65 8.89 -4.02 9.72
CA GLU A 65 10.23 -4.28 9.19
C GLU A 65 10.29 -4.14 7.67
N PHE A 66 9.24 -4.54 6.96
CA PHE A 66 9.08 -4.25 5.53
C PHE A 66 9.13 -2.75 5.29
N GLY A 67 8.39 -1.97 6.07
CA GLY A 67 8.41 -0.51 6.00
C GLY A 67 9.79 0.09 6.24
N ARG A 68 10.55 -0.43 7.22
CA ARG A 68 11.92 0.00 7.50
C ARG A 68 12.85 -0.19 6.28
N MET A 69 12.65 -1.27 5.52
CA MET A 69 13.44 -1.54 4.32
C MET A 69 12.92 -0.81 3.08
N ALA A 70 11.61 -0.71 2.87
CA ALA A 70 11.05 -0.11 1.67
C ALA A 70 11.34 1.39 1.54
N VAL A 71 11.26 2.14 2.65
CA VAL A 71 11.39 3.61 2.62
C VAL A 71 12.79 4.08 2.20
N VAL A 72 13.85 3.30 2.45
CA VAL A 72 15.22 3.67 2.05
C VAL A 72 15.44 3.56 0.54
N HIS A 73 14.52 2.89 -0.17
CA HIS A 73 14.50 2.75 -1.62
C HIS A 73 13.48 3.68 -2.31
N GLY A 74 12.84 4.58 -1.55
CA GLY A 74 11.94 5.60 -2.09
C GLY A 74 10.46 5.21 -2.14
N THR A 75 10.09 4.01 -1.67
CA THR A 75 8.67 3.62 -1.53
C THR A 75 8.05 4.36 -0.35
N VAL A 76 6.94 5.06 -0.59
CA VAL A 76 6.23 5.87 0.41
C VAL A 76 4.85 5.31 0.75
N GLY A 77 4.35 4.36 -0.04
CA GLY A 77 3.17 3.60 0.32
C GLY A 77 3.00 2.31 -0.49
N THR A 78 2.11 1.45 -0.02
CA THR A 78 1.77 0.19 -0.67
C THR A 78 0.27 -0.07 -0.58
N ILE A 79 -0.25 -0.73 -1.61
CA ILE A 79 -1.56 -1.37 -1.64
C ILE A 79 -1.28 -2.85 -1.39
N SER A 80 -1.69 -3.35 -0.23
CA SER A 80 -1.23 -4.64 0.28
C SER A 80 -2.37 -5.61 0.52
N ASP A 81 -2.19 -6.86 0.08
CA ASP A 81 -3.13 -7.94 0.33
C ASP A 81 -2.57 -8.92 1.38
N PRO A 82 -3.16 -8.99 2.59
CA PRO A 82 -2.67 -9.87 3.65
C PRO A 82 -3.24 -11.30 3.53
N HIS A 83 -3.42 -11.81 2.32
CA HIS A 83 -4.13 -13.09 2.11
C HIS A 83 -3.34 -14.31 2.64
N GLU A 84 -2.03 -14.18 2.83
CA GLU A 84 -1.20 -15.32 3.23
C GLU A 84 -1.42 -15.60 4.72
N ILE A 85 -1.34 -14.55 5.53
CA ILE A 85 -1.63 -14.66 6.97
C ILE A 85 -3.12 -14.93 7.22
N ALA A 86 -4.01 -14.43 6.37
CA ALA A 86 -5.44 -14.70 6.48
C ALA A 86 -5.79 -16.17 6.20
N ASN A 87 -5.11 -16.83 5.25
CA ASN A 87 -5.24 -18.27 5.06
C ASN A 87 -4.81 -19.09 6.30
N VAL A 88 -3.92 -18.55 7.13
CA VAL A 88 -3.44 -19.22 8.35
C VAL A 88 -4.27 -18.88 9.58
N LEU A 89 -4.61 -17.61 9.79
CA LEU A 89 -5.20 -17.07 11.04
C LEU A 89 -6.54 -16.35 10.85
N GLY A 90 -7.03 -16.23 9.61
CA GLY A 90 -8.28 -15.54 9.31
C GLY A 90 -8.24 -14.05 9.66
N GLU A 91 -9.35 -13.56 10.21
CA GLU A 91 -9.51 -12.16 10.61
C GLU A 91 -8.43 -11.71 11.61
N GLU A 92 -8.01 -12.58 12.54
CA GLU A 92 -6.96 -12.25 13.51
C GLU A 92 -5.61 -11.96 12.82
N GLY A 93 -5.31 -12.67 11.74
CA GLY A 93 -4.14 -12.41 10.90
C GLY A 93 -4.18 -11.03 10.23
N VAL A 94 -5.34 -10.64 9.70
CA VAL A 94 -5.54 -9.31 9.10
C VAL A 94 -5.37 -8.20 10.14
N LEU A 95 -5.96 -8.38 11.33
CA LEU A 95 -5.83 -7.41 12.43
C LEU A 95 -4.38 -7.27 12.91
N TYR A 96 -3.64 -8.38 13.02
CA TYR A 96 -2.21 -8.35 13.32
C TYR A 96 -1.41 -7.52 12.31
N MET A 97 -1.70 -7.66 11.02
CA MET A 97 -1.02 -6.91 9.96
C MET A 97 -1.29 -5.40 10.08
N LEU A 98 -2.54 -5.02 10.35
CA LEU A 98 -2.93 -3.63 10.61
C LEU A 98 -2.17 -3.04 11.81
N ASP A 99 -2.12 -3.77 12.93
CA ASP A 99 -1.43 -3.34 14.15
C ASP A 99 0.09 -3.21 13.96
N SER A 100 0.71 -4.08 13.17
CA SER A 100 2.13 -3.98 12.82
C SER A 100 2.39 -2.80 11.87
N ALA A 101 1.51 -2.58 10.88
CA ALA A 101 1.65 -1.47 9.92
C ALA A 101 1.52 -0.10 10.59
N ALA A 102 0.76 0.03 11.67
CA ALA A 102 0.66 1.27 12.45
C ALA A 102 1.99 1.72 13.08
N GLN A 103 3.00 0.84 13.14
CA GLN A 103 4.29 1.09 13.77
C GLN A 103 5.36 1.60 12.79
N THR A 104 5.03 1.79 11.50
CA THR A 104 5.94 2.29 10.48
C THR A 104 5.45 3.60 9.85
N PRO A 105 6.35 4.51 9.42
CA PRO A 105 5.95 5.69 8.66
C PRO A 105 5.55 5.38 7.20
N LEU A 106 5.80 4.17 6.71
CA LEU A 106 5.33 3.73 5.39
C LEU A 106 3.80 3.65 5.40
N LYS A 107 3.13 4.28 4.43
CA LYS A 107 1.67 4.17 4.31
C LYS A 107 1.28 2.83 3.68
N ILE A 108 0.94 1.86 4.52
CA ILE A 108 0.45 0.56 4.08
C ILE A 108 -1.08 0.59 4.07
N CYS A 109 -1.69 0.38 2.91
CA CYS A 109 -3.14 0.33 2.73
C CYS A 109 -3.53 -1.14 2.53
N PHE A 110 -4.14 -1.76 3.54
CA PHE A 110 -4.61 -3.14 3.42
C PHE A 110 -6.01 -3.22 2.80
N GLY A 111 -6.19 -4.25 1.97
CA GLY A 111 -7.48 -4.75 1.53
C GLY A 111 -7.94 -5.93 2.38
N VAL A 112 -9.19 -6.35 2.18
CA VAL A 112 -9.72 -7.59 2.75
C VAL A 112 -9.42 -8.75 1.80
N PRO A 113 -8.73 -9.82 2.24
CA PRO A 113 -8.56 -11.04 1.45
C PRO A 113 -9.90 -11.61 1.00
N SER A 114 -10.05 -11.88 -0.29
CA SER A 114 -11.34 -12.27 -0.88
C SER A 114 -11.53 -13.78 -1.05
N CYS A 115 -10.45 -14.56 -0.99
CA CYS A 115 -10.48 -16.00 -1.26
C CYS A 115 -9.68 -16.75 -0.19
N VAL A 116 -10.32 -17.01 0.95
CA VAL A 116 -9.75 -17.79 2.06
C VAL A 116 -10.74 -18.88 2.48
N PRO A 117 -10.47 -20.17 2.18
CA PRO A 117 -9.41 -20.67 1.30
C PRO A 117 -9.59 -20.23 -0.17
N ALA A 118 -8.58 -20.47 -1.00
CA ALA A 118 -8.69 -20.18 -2.44
C ALA A 118 -9.63 -21.15 -3.16
N THR A 119 -9.81 -22.36 -2.60
CA THR A 119 -10.67 -23.41 -3.17
C THR A 119 -11.25 -24.33 -2.10
N ASP A 120 -12.41 -24.93 -2.37
CA ASP A 120 -13.01 -25.95 -1.51
C ASP A 120 -12.26 -27.30 -1.55
N PHE A 121 -11.28 -27.47 -2.44
CA PHE A 121 -10.48 -28.69 -2.57
C PHE A 121 -9.30 -28.77 -1.59
N GLU A 122 -9.08 -27.73 -0.78
CA GLU A 122 -7.95 -27.65 0.15
C GLU A 122 -8.41 -27.48 1.61
N THR A 123 -7.45 -27.48 2.53
CA THR A 123 -7.68 -27.15 3.94
C THR A 123 -6.81 -25.97 4.30
N ALA A 124 -7.43 -24.91 4.82
CA ALA A 124 -6.75 -23.72 5.33
C ALA A 124 -6.92 -23.62 6.86
N GLY A 125 -6.14 -22.73 7.48
CA GLY A 125 -6.26 -22.42 8.90
C GLY A 125 -7.51 -21.60 9.23
N ALA A 126 -8.12 -20.97 8.23
CA ALA A 126 -9.32 -20.16 8.39
C ALA A 126 -10.24 -20.21 7.16
N HIS A 127 -11.44 -19.64 7.33
CA HIS A 127 -12.41 -19.40 6.27
C HIS A 127 -12.95 -17.97 6.40
N MET A 128 -12.86 -17.16 5.34
CA MET A 128 -13.37 -15.78 5.32
C MET A 128 -14.56 -15.66 4.35
N GLY A 129 -15.74 -15.94 4.87
CA GLY A 129 -17.00 -15.77 4.13
C GLY A 129 -17.47 -14.31 4.07
N PRO A 130 -18.56 -14.04 3.34
CA PRO A 130 -19.09 -12.69 3.09
C PRO A 130 -19.34 -11.85 4.35
N ASP A 131 -19.85 -12.46 5.42
CA ASP A 131 -20.13 -11.76 6.69
C ASP A 131 -18.85 -11.19 7.35
N ILE A 132 -17.73 -11.91 7.22
CA ILE A 132 -16.43 -11.46 7.74
C ILE A 132 -15.89 -10.34 6.85
N VAL A 133 -15.99 -10.53 5.53
CA VAL A 133 -15.54 -9.54 4.54
C VAL A 133 -16.29 -8.22 4.70
N GLU A 134 -17.62 -8.26 4.80
CA GLU A 134 -18.45 -7.06 4.98
C GLU A 134 -18.12 -6.34 6.29
N ARG A 135 -17.89 -7.09 7.37
CA ARG A 135 -17.48 -6.51 8.66
C ARG A 135 -16.13 -5.81 8.56
N LEU A 136 -15.16 -6.42 7.91
CA LEU A 136 -13.82 -5.82 7.73
C LEU A 136 -13.87 -4.60 6.81
N LEU A 137 -14.62 -4.63 5.72
CA LEU A 137 -14.80 -3.49 4.81
C LEU A 137 -15.46 -2.27 5.48
N LYS A 138 -16.21 -2.46 6.57
CA LYS A 138 -16.78 -1.36 7.36
C LYS A 138 -15.75 -0.66 8.25
N ARG A 139 -14.53 -1.21 8.41
CA ARG A 139 -13.49 -0.57 9.22
C ARG A 139 -12.90 0.65 8.50
N PRO A 140 -12.57 1.73 9.22
CA PRO A 140 -12.02 2.95 8.63
C PRO A 140 -10.57 2.81 8.14
N ASP A 141 -9.85 1.76 8.56
CA ASP A 141 -8.46 1.47 8.23
C ASP A 141 -8.28 0.41 7.14
N ILE A 142 -9.40 -0.09 6.58
CA ILE A 142 -9.46 -0.99 5.42
C ILE A 142 -10.13 -0.24 4.27
N TYR A 143 -9.60 -0.40 3.05
CA TYR A 143 -9.97 0.49 1.94
C TYR A 143 -10.64 -0.21 0.75
N TYR A 144 -10.46 -1.51 0.58
CA TYR A 144 -10.92 -2.26 -0.59
C TYR A 144 -11.00 -3.76 -0.33
N LEU A 145 -11.67 -4.49 -1.23
CA LEU A 145 -11.55 -5.94 -1.36
C LEU A 145 -10.29 -6.26 -2.18
N SER A 146 -9.41 -7.11 -1.65
CA SER A 146 -8.18 -7.54 -2.31
C SER A 146 -8.44 -8.35 -3.60
N GLU A 147 -7.39 -8.93 -4.18
CA GLU A 147 -7.47 -9.61 -5.47
C GLU A 147 -8.46 -10.78 -5.48
N MET A 148 -9.51 -10.63 -6.28
CA MET A 148 -10.51 -11.66 -6.45
C MET A 148 -10.01 -12.79 -7.37
N MET A 149 -9.42 -13.81 -6.76
CA MET A 149 -8.83 -14.94 -7.49
C MET A 149 -9.86 -15.97 -7.95
N ASN A 150 -11.00 -16.10 -7.27
CA ASN A 150 -12.11 -16.96 -7.70
C ASN A 150 -12.90 -16.31 -8.85
N PHE A 151 -12.20 -16.02 -9.95
CA PHE A 151 -12.80 -15.52 -11.19
C PHE A 151 -13.90 -16.45 -11.75
N PRO A 152 -13.80 -17.80 -11.65
CA PRO A 152 -14.87 -18.66 -12.16
C PRO A 152 -16.17 -18.43 -11.40
N GLY A 153 -16.11 -18.26 -10.07
CA GLY A 153 -17.27 -17.94 -9.25
C GLY A 153 -17.91 -16.62 -9.66
N VAL A 154 -17.10 -15.58 -9.90
CA VAL A 154 -17.61 -14.27 -10.37
C VAL A 154 -18.28 -14.38 -11.74
N VAL A 155 -17.66 -15.06 -12.71
CA VAL A 155 -18.21 -15.18 -14.08
C VAL A 155 -19.47 -16.06 -14.12
N HIS A 156 -19.66 -16.94 -13.14
CA HIS A 156 -20.83 -17.81 -13.04
C HIS A 156 -21.87 -17.36 -12.00
N ASP A 157 -21.76 -16.13 -11.49
CA ASP A 157 -22.67 -15.56 -10.50
C ASP A 157 -22.86 -16.45 -9.25
N VAL A 158 -21.77 -17.06 -8.77
CA VAL A 158 -21.79 -17.89 -7.57
C VAL A 158 -22.13 -17.01 -6.36
N PRO A 159 -23.22 -17.27 -5.60
CA PRO A 159 -23.74 -16.34 -4.61
C PRO A 159 -22.77 -15.87 -3.53
N GLU A 160 -21.77 -16.70 -3.18
CA GLU A 160 -20.79 -16.38 -2.14
C GLU A 160 -19.79 -15.30 -2.56
N VAL A 161 -19.64 -15.03 -3.86
CA VAL A 161 -18.62 -14.12 -4.39
C VAL A 161 -19.20 -12.94 -5.18
N MET A 162 -20.50 -12.66 -4.97
CA MET A 162 -21.25 -11.58 -5.62
C MET A 162 -21.63 -10.47 -4.65
#